data_AF-A0A242MN67-F1
#
_entry.id   AF-A0A242MN67-F1
#
_cell.length_a   1.000
_cell.length_b   1.000
_cell.length_c   1.000
_cell.angle_alpha   90.00
_cell.angle_beta   90.00
_cell.angle_gamma   90.00
#
_symmetry.space_group_name_H-M   'P 1'
#
loop_
_entity.id
_entity.type
_entity.pdbx_description
1 polymer ?
#
loop_
_entity_poly.entity_id
_entity_poly.type
_entity_poly.pdbx_seq_one_letter_code
_entity_poly.pdbx_strand_id
1 'polypeptide(L)' 'MSKTLLGCIADDFTGGTDLSTTLVRGGMRTVQTIGVPADMAVFDTDAIVMR' A
#
# COMPACT_ATOMS: atom_id res chain seq x y z
N MET A 1 -8.24 -9.41 12.74
CA MET A 1 -7.50 -9.38 11.46
C MET A 1 -8.11 -8.24 10.65
N SER A 2 -7.40 -7.12 10.50
CA SER A 2 -7.85 -6.11 9.54
C SER A 2 -7.60 -6.69 8.15
N LYS A 3 -8.67 -6.80 7.35
CA LYS A 3 -8.57 -7.25 5.98
C LYS A 3 -8.14 -6.05 5.15
N THR A 4 -7.04 -6.15 4.40
CA THR A 4 -6.65 -5.11 3.45
C THR A 4 -7.83 -4.82 2.51
N LEU A 5 -8.19 -3.54 2.43
CA LEU A 5 -9.36 -3.07 1.70
C LEU A 5 -8.99 -2.60 0.29
N LEU A 6 -7.76 -2.11 0.11
CA LEU A 6 -7.30 -1.50 -1.13
C LEU A 6 -5.89 -1.99 -1.52
N GLY A 7 -5.75 -2.50 -2.74
CA GLY A 7 -4.47 -2.79 -3.38
C GLY A 7 -4.23 -1.83 -4.55
N CYS A 8 -3.03 -1.27 -4.64
CA CYS A 8 -2.64 -0.35 -5.70
C CYS A 8 -1.35 -0.81 -6.36
N ILE A 9 -1.20 -0.55 -7.66
CA ILE A 9 0.02 -0.77 -8.42
C ILE A 9 0.41 0.58 -9.01
N ALA A 10 1.59 1.07 -8.65
CA ALA A 10 2.23 2.23 -9.22
C ALA A 10 3.34 1.75 -10.18
N ASP A 11 3.60 2.52 -11.23
CA ASP A 11 4.63 2.23 -12.23
C ASP A 11 6.02 2.77 -11.83
N ASP A 12 6.07 3.74 -10.91
CA ASP A 12 7.30 4.42 -10.54
C ASP A 12 7.45 4.69 -9.03
N PHE A 13 8.53 5.38 -8.63
CA PHE A 13 8.76 5.73 -7.21
C PHE A 13 7.94 6.83 -6.64
N THR A 14 7.76 7.86 -7.44
CA THR A 14 7.16 9.08 -6.99
C THR A 14 5.65 8.88 -6.85
N GLY A 15 5.01 8.35 -7.89
CA GLY A 15 3.56 8.12 -7.94
C GLY A 15 3.06 7.17 -6.86
N GLY A 16 3.80 6.07 -6.58
CA GLY A 16 3.42 5.17 -5.49
C GLY A 16 3.51 5.83 -4.10
N THR A 17 4.48 6.71 -3.90
CA THR A 17 4.69 7.40 -2.61
C THR A 17 3.66 8.53 -2.42
N ASP A 18 3.32 9.24 -3.51
CA ASP A 18 2.26 10.26 -3.52
C ASP A 18 0.89 9.65 -3.20
N LEU A 19 0.58 8.50 -3.80
CA LEU A 19 -0.63 7.74 -3.50
C LEU A 19 -0.66 7.29 -2.04
N SER A 20 0.44 6.72 -1.54
CA SER A 20 0.55 6.29 -0.14
C SER A 20 0.31 7.46 0.82
N THR A 21 0.87 8.64 0.53
CA THR A 21 0.67 9.86 1.31
C THR A 21 -0.79 10.30 1.33
N THR A 22 -1.48 10.21 0.19
CA THR A 22 -2.90 10.55 0.06
C THR A 22 -3.77 9.60 0.91
N LEU A 23 -3.51 8.30 0.85
CA LEU A 23 -4.25 7.28 1.61
C LEU A 23 -4.04 7.44 3.12
N VAL A 24 -2.80 7.67 3.56
CA VAL A 24 -2.48 7.96 4.97
C VAL A 24 -3.19 9.22 5.46
N ARG A 25 -3.21 10.30 4.67
CA ARG A 25 -3.97 11.52 4.99
C ARG A 25 -5.49 11.28 5.07
N GLY A 26 -6.00 10.33 4.29
CA GLY A 26 -7.39 9.86 4.36
C GLY A 26 -7.68 8.94 5.54
N GLY A 27 -6.69 8.63 6.39
CA GLY A 27 -6.84 7.81 7.59
C GLY A 27 -6.58 6.32 7.38
N MET A 28 -6.10 5.88 6.20
CA MET A 28 -5.75 4.49 5.98
C MET A 28 -4.35 4.18 6.48
N ARG A 29 -4.19 3.10 7.26
CA ARG A 29 -2.88 2.47 7.42
C ARG A 29 -2.47 1.94 6.06
N THR A 30 -1.33 2.41 5.55
CA THR A 30 -0.87 2.11 4.19
C THR A 30 0.55 1.63 4.23
N VAL A 31 0.84 0.54 3.51
CA VAL A 31 2.18 0.02 3.30
C VAL A 31 2.55 0.15 1.84
N GLN A 32 3.73 0.70 1.56
CA GLN A 32 4.32 0.66 0.23
C GLN A 32 5.39 -0.43 0.18
N THR A 33 5.33 -1.27 -0.86
CA THR A 33 6.28 -2.36 -1.09
C THR A 33 7.05 -2.11 -2.37
N ILE A 34 8.30 -2.58 -2.45
CA ILE A 34 9.10 -2.61 -3.69
C ILE A 34 9.03 -4.03 -4.27
N GLY A 35 8.48 -4.18 -5.47
CA GLY A 35 8.18 -5.46 -6.06
C GLY A 35 6.97 -6.16 -5.42
N VAL A 36 6.73 -7.40 -5.83
CA VAL A 36 5.65 -8.23 -5.30
C VAL A 36 6.14 -8.92 -4.02
N PRO A 37 5.53 -8.65 -2.85
CA PRO A 37 5.89 -9.35 -1.62
C PRO A 37 5.50 -10.82 -1.69
N ALA A 38 6.35 -11.70 -1.15
CA ALA A 38 6.13 -13.14 -1.18
C ALA A 38 4.89 -13.60 -0.39
N ASP A 39 4.52 -12.84 0.65
CA ASP A 39 3.30 -13.06 1.42
C ASP A 39 2.62 -11.72 1.73
N MET A 40 1.40 -11.57 1.20
CA MET A 40 0.55 -10.40 1.41
C MET A 40 -0.14 -10.40 2.78
N ALA A 41 -0.24 -11.56 3.44
CA ALA A 41 -0.92 -11.69 4.73
C ALA A 41 -0.14 -11.11 5.91
N VAL A 42 1.13 -10.71 5.69
CA VAL A 42 2.00 -10.13 6.73
C VAL A 42 1.58 -8.70 7.09
N PHE A 43 0.89 -7.99 6.20
CA PHE A 43 0.54 -6.59 6.42
C PHE A 43 -0.81 -6.45 7.14
N ASP A 44 -0.78 -6.10 8.43
CA ASP A 44 -1.99 -5.61 9.14
C ASP A 44 -2.24 -4.14 8.77
N THR A 45 -2.72 -3.92 7.55
CA THR A 45 -2.87 -2.61 6.94
C THR A 45 -4.18 -2.51 6.17
N ASP A 46 -4.65 -1.28 5.97
CA ASP A 46 -5.92 -1.01 5.29
C ASP A 46 -5.70 -0.89 3.77
N ALA A 47 -4.51 -0.43 3.34
CA ALA A 47 -4.09 -0.37 1.94
C ALA A 47 -2.64 -0.83 1.71
N ILE A 48 -2.37 -1.38 0.51
CA ILE A 48 -1.04 -1.76 0.03
C ILE A 48 -0.78 -1.12 -1.34
N VAL A 49 0.36 -0.44 -1.48
CA VAL A 49 0.84 0.11 -2.76
C VAL A 49 2.07 -0.67 -3.20
N MET A 50 2.00 -1.30 -4.38
CA MET A 50 3.10 -2.00 -5.03
C MET A 50 3.70 -1.14 -6.13
N ARG A 51 4.98 -1.34 -6.39
CA ARG A 51 5.77 -0.66 -7.41
C ARG A 51 6.79 -1.62 -8.01
#